data_AF-A0AAU7XAN3-F1
#
_entry.id   AF-A0AAU7XAN3-F1
#
_cell.length_a   1.000
_cell.length_b   1.000
_cell.length_c   1.000
_cell.angle_alpha   90.00
_cell.angle_beta   90.00
_cell.angle_gamma   90.00
#
_symmetry.space_group_name_H-M   'P 1'
#
loop_
_entity.id
_entity.type
_entity.pdbx_description
1 polymer ?
#
loop_
_entity_poly.entity_id
_entity_poly.type
_entity_poly.pdbx_seq_one_letter_code
_entity_poly.pdbx_strand_id
1 'polypeptide(L)'
;MRSARLAAAALAVAMLGLSAAHAQQGAEAVPPKYSVVVTLSAKAAAKMTATKEQTVVDVTYSGDPNAAGKKKVTEFGILLGEEQVKLGPTGGTVAFVGKGFKPAEVKFIKPGSAKVLVNVFSARLGNEDNLLDCGLFEGSFAEAAAKPVAIACKLIGEP
;
A
#
# COMPACT_ATOMS: atom_id res chain seq x y z
N MET A 1 10.05 58.31 -61.16
CA MET A 1 9.66 59.14 -59.99
C MET A 1 8.72 58.31 -59.13
N ARG A 2 9.05 58.18 -57.83
CA ARG A 2 8.16 58.05 -56.63
C ARG A 2 7.07 56.96 -56.65
N SER A 3 6.80 56.17 -55.61
CA SER A 3 7.25 56.09 -54.22
C SER A 3 6.71 54.79 -53.62
N ALA A 4 7.37 54.32 -52.57
CA ALA A 4 7.04 53.16 -51.76
C ALA A 4 5.81 53.33 -50.84
N ARG A 5 5.28 52.20 -50.33
CA ARG A 5 4.89 51.87 -48.92
C ARG A 5 4.06 50.56 -48.93
N LEU A 6 4.58 49.45 -48.37
CA LEU A 6 4.38 48.97 -46.98
C LEU A 6 2.90 48.77 -46.58
N ALA A 7 2.46 47.53 -46.34
CA ALA A 7 2.04 47.05 -45.01
C ALA A 7 1.44 45.63 -45.06
N ALA A 8 1.60 44.94 -43.93
CA ALA A 8 1.30 43.55 -43.63
C ALA A 8 -0.19 43.15 -43.66
N ALA A 9 -0.44 41.85 -43.86
CA ALA A 9 -1.55 41.15 -43.19
C ALA A 9 -1.03 39.79 -42.70
N ALA A 10 -0.81 39.70 -41.40
CA ALA A 10 -0.46 38.47 -40.70
C ALA A 10 -1.68 37.55 -40.66
N LEU A 11 -1.56 36.34 -41.19
CA LEU A 11 -2.59 35.31 -41.07
C LEU A 11 -2.38 34.58 -39.73
N ALA A 12 -3.16 34.95 -38.72
CA ALA A 12 -3.17 34.30 -37.42
C ALA A 12 -3.77 32.89 -37.56
N VAL A 13 -2.93 31.86 -37.47
CA VAL A 13 -3.39 30.47 -37.30
C VAL A 13 -3.72 30.28 -35.83
N ALA A 14 -5.00 30.40 -35.48
CA ALA A 14 -5.50 29.99 -34.18
C ALA A 14 -5.48 28.45 -34.10
N MET A 15 -4.36 27.89 -33.62
CA MET A 15 -4.35 26.50 -33.18
C MET A 15 -5.19 26.40 -31.91
N LEU A 16 -6.40 25.87 -32.05
CA LEU A 16 -7.20 25.35 -30.95
C LEU A 16 -6.41 24.22 -30.29
N GLY A 17 -5.61 24.58 -29.28
CA GLY A 17 -4.99 23.62 -28.39
C GLY A 17 -6.08 22.89 -27.62
N LEU A 18 -6.38 21.66 -28.04
CA LEU A 18 -7.07 20.70 -27.20
C LEU A 18 -6.16 20.47 -25.98
N SER A 19 -6.42 21.20 -24.90
CA SER A 19 -5.89 20.86 -23.60
C SER A 19 -6.45 19.49 -23.23
N ALA A 20 -5.64 18.45 -23.44
CA ALA A 20 -5.83 17.19 -22.76
C ALA A 20 -5.68 17.47 -21.26
N ALA A 21 -6.79 17.81 -20.62
CA ALA A 21 -6.93 17.76 -19.19
C ALA A 21 -6.67 16.30 -18.81
N HIS A 22 -5.41 15.98 -18.51
CA HIS A 22 -5.09 14.82 -17.70
C HIS A 22 -5.74 15.11 -16.34
N ALA A 23 -6.99 14.69 -16.21
CA ALA A 23 -7.55 14.43 -14.90
C ALA A 23 -6.60 13.42 -14.28
N GLN A 24 -5.71 13.91 -13.42
CA GLN A 24 -4.96 13.06 -12.52
C GLN A 24 -6.02 12.41 -11.65
N GLN A 25 -6.53 11.27 -12.11
CA GLN A 25 -7.47 10.44 -11.37
C GLN A 25 -6.76 10.18 -10.05
N GLY A 26 -7.22 10.85 -8.99
CA GLY A 26 -6.72 10.59 -7.65
C GLY A 26 -6.85 9.10 -7.43
N ALA A 27 -5.72 8.43 -7.14
CA ALA A 27 -5.70 7.00 -6.93
C ALA A 27 -6.85 6.63 -5.99
N GLU A 28 -7.67 5.67 -6.43
CA GLU A 28 -8.88 5.28 -5.73
C GLU A 28 -8.50 4.92 -4.29
N ALA A 29 -9.11 5.58 -3.31
CA ALA A 29 -8.81 5.34 -1.90
C ALA A 29 -9.41 4.02 -1.39
N VAL A 30 -9.84 3.14 -2.30
CA VAL A 30 -10.36 1.81 -2.00
C VAL A 30 -9.20 0.82 -2.18
N PRO A 31 -8.96 -0.09 -1.22
CA PRO A 31 -7.88 -1.05 -1.34
C PRO A 31 -8.15 -1.99 -2.53
N PRO A 32 -7.18 -2.17 -3.43
CA PRO A 32 -7.29 -3.14 -4.50
C PRO A 32 -7.21 -4.55 -3.93
N LYS A 33 -7.53 -5.54 -4.77
CA LYS A 33 -7.20 -6.92 -4.47
C LYS A 33 -5.73 -7.14 -4.78
N TYR A 34 -4.98 -7.71 -3.83
CA TYR A 34 -3.58 -8.07 -4.02
C TYR A 34 -3.25 -9.31 -3.18
N SER A 35 -2.08 -9.89 -3.42
CA SER A 35 -1.60 -11.06 -2.68
C SER A 35 -0.32 -10.75 -1.92
N VAL A 36 -0.19 -11.31 -0.73
CA VAL A 36 1.06 -11.35 0.04
C VAL A 36 1.63 -12.77 -0.05
N VAL A 37 2.91 -12.88 -0.37
CA VAL A 37 3.67 -14.12 -0.40
C VAL A 37 4.65 -14.08 0.76
N VAL A 38 4.49 -14.99 1.71
CA VAL A 38 5.36 -15.11 2.87
C VAL A 38 6.25 -16.34 2.72
N THR A 39 7.56 -16.12 2.75
CA THR A 39 8.56 -17.20 2.74
C THR A 39 9.29 -17.24 4.08
N LEU A 40 9.50 -18.45 4.61
CA LEU A 40 10.24 -18.66 5.85
C LEU A 40 11.58 -19.33 5.54
N SER A 41 12.62 -18.95 6.27
CA SER A 41 13.87 -19.73 6.32
C SER A 41 13.57 -21.15 6.77
N ALA A 42 14.45 -22.11 6.41
CA ALA A 42 14.29 -23.49 6.84
C ALA A 42 14.27 -23.62 8.37
N LYS A 43 15.09 -22.80 9.08
CA LYS A 43 15.12 -22.78 10.55
C LYS A 43 13.84 -22.20 11.14
N ALA A 44 13.33 -21.11 10.57
CA ALA A 44 12.06 -20.52 11.01
C ALA A 44 10.91 -21.52 10.83
N ALA A 45 10.77 -22.13 9.66
CA ALA A 45 9.71 -23.10 9.38
C ALA A 45 9.78 -24.33 10.31
N ALA A 46 10.99 -24.84 10.56
CA ALA A 46 11.21 -25.94 11.50
C ALA A 46 10.81 -25.55 12.94
N LYS A 47 11.22 -24.36 13.39
CA LYS A 47 10.89 -23.86 14.73
C LYS A 47 9.38 -23.67 14.89
N MET A 48 8.73 -23.00 13.93
CA MET A 48 7.29 -22.76 13.92
C MET A 48 6.50 -24.07 13.95
N THR A 49 6.93 -25.07 13.18
CA THR A 49 6.30 -26.40 13.17
C THR A 49 6.46 -27.10 14.53
N ALA A 50 7.66 -27.10 15.10
CA ALA A 50 7.94 -27.74 16.38
C ALA A 50 7.16 -27.11 17.54
N THR A 51 6.93 -25.80 17.49
CA THR A 51 6.15 -25.07 18.51
C THR A 51 4.67 -24.98 18.17
N LYS A 52 4.20 -25.62 17.09
CA LYS A 52 2.80 -25.56 16.61
C LYS A 52 2.31 -24.13 16.41
N GLU A 53 3.21 -23.25 15.99
CA GLU A 53 2.92 -21.86 15.71
C GLU A 53 2.32 -21.67 14.33
N GLN A 54 1.70 -20.50 14.15
CA GLN A 54 1.18 -20.03 12.86
C GLN A 54 1.80 -18.69 12.51
N THR A 55 1.84 -18.34 11.24
CA THR A 55 2.26 -17.01 10.80
C THR A 55 1.04 -16.11 10.69
N VAL A 56 1.09 -14.91 11.25
CA VAL A 56 0.07 -13.87 11.07
C VAL A 56 0.58 -12.88 10.03
N VAL A 57 -0.23 -12.65 9.00
CA VAL A 57 -0.06 -11.54 8.07
C VAL A 57 -1.07 -10.47 8.47
N ASP A 58 -0.55 -9.36 8.97
CA ASP A 58 -1.32 -8.21 9.41
C ASP A 58 -1.19 -7.07 8.41
N VAL A 59 -2.33 -6.54 7.99
CA VAL A 59 -2.43 -5.48 7.01
C VAL A 59 -3.10 -4.29 7.66
N THR A 60 -2.42 -3.15 7.66
CA THR A 60 -2.96 -1.87 8.10
C THR A 60 -3.17 -0.96 6.89
N TYR A 61 -4.40 -0.48 6.69
CA TYR A 61 -4.71 0.55 5.71
C TYR A 61 -4.65 1.91 6.38
N SER A 62 -3.93 2.87 5.80
CA SER A 62 -3.89 4.22 6.36
C SER A 62 -3.74 5.31 5.29
N GLY A 63 -3.74 6.56 5.70
CA GLY A 63 -3.37 7.66 4.83
C GLY A 63 -3.07 8.95 5.55
N ASP A 64 -2.42 9.88 4.86
CA ASP A 64 -2.05 11.17 5.43
C ASP A 64 -3.29 12.02 5.75
N PRO A 65 -3.35 12.65 6.94
CA PRO A 65 -4.48 13.45 7.33
C PRO A 65 -4.66 14.70 6.44
N ASN A 66 -5.91 14.99 6.09
CA ASN A 66 -6.31 16.32 5.63
C ASN A 66 -6.67 17.23 6.83
N ALA A 67 -7.17 18.43 6.56
CA ALA A 67 -7.53 19.39 7.60
C ALA A 67 -8.58 18.84 8.60
N ALA A 68 -9.56 18.07 8.13
CA ALA A 68 -10.60 17.46 8.95
C ALA A 68 -10.08 16.26 9.76
N GLY A 69 -9.03 15.58 9.29
CA GLY A 69 -8.44 14.41 9.92
C GLY A 69 -7.47 14.70 11.08
N LYS A 70 -7.03 15.95 11.29
CA LYS A 70 -5.95 16.28 12.25
C LYS A 70 -6.14 15.72 13.67
N LYS A 71 -7.38 15.60 14.15
CA LYS A 71 -7.71 15.09 15.50
C LYS A 71 -7.83 13.55 15.58
N LYS A 72 -7.64 12.84 14.47
CA LYS A 72 -7.79 11.38 14.32
C LYS A 72 -6.47 10.68 14.02
N VAL A 73 -5.36 11.40 14.04
CA VAL A 73 -4.04 10.88 13.67
C VAL A 73 -3.58 9.85 14.71
N THR A 74 -3.10 8.72 14.21
CA THR A 74 -2.44 7.63 14.94
C THR A 74 -0.96 7.58 14.54
N GLU A 75 -0.20 6.62 15.06
CA GLU A 75 1.19 6.37 14.62
C GLU A 75 1.28 6.04 13.11
N PHE A 76 0.20 5.53 12.51
CA PHE A 76 0.12 5.19 11.08
C PHE A 76 -0.48 6.29 10.20
N GLY A 77 -0.85 7.44 10.76
CA GLY A 77 -1.68 8.46 10.10
C GLY A 77 -3.17 8.30 10.42
N ILE A 78 -4.06 8.56 9.46
CA ILE A 78 -5.47 8.21 9.61
C ILE A 78 -5.62 6.72 9.36
N LEU A 79 -6.10 5.98 10.35
CA LEU A 79 -6.39 4.57 10.20
C LEU A 79 -7.63 4.37 9.33
N LEU A 80 -7.46 3.63 8.23
CA LEU A 80 -8.52 3.24 7.30
C LEU A 80 -8.97 1.79 7.51
N GLY A 81 -8.46 1.10 8.53
CA GLY A 81 -8.85 -0.26 8.88
C GLY A 81 -7.71 -1.26 8.79
N GLU A 82 -8.01 -2.50 9.17
CA GLU A 82 -7.02 -3.58 9.29
C GLU A 82 -7.60 -4.90 8.79
N GLU A 83 -6.76 -5.78 8.25
CA GLU A 83 -7.14 -7.15 7.86
C GLU A 83 -6.03 -8.11 8.29
N GLN A 84 -6.40 -9.22 8.93
CA GLN A 84 -5.46 -10.25 9.36
C GLN A 84 -5.80 -11.60 8.78
N VAL A 85 -4.78 -12.35 8.37
CA VAL A 85 -4.91 -13.75 7.96
C VAL A 85 -3.81 -14.58 8.61
N LYS A 86 -4.20 -15.75 9.12
CA LYS A 86 -3.27 -16.75 9.64
C LYS A 86 -2.89 -17.73 8.54
N LEU A 87 -1.60 -17.99 8.41
CA LEU A 87 -1.00 -19.02 7.57
C LEU A 87 -0.45 -20.15 8.45
N GLY A 88 -0.17 -21.30 7.82
CA GLY A 88 0.51 -22.41 8.47
C GLY A 88 1.96 -22.08 8.88
N PRO A 89 2.65 -23.01 9.56
CA PRO A 89 4.00 -22.81 10.09
C PRO A 89 5.09 -22.68 9.01
N THR A 90 4.75 -22.86 7.74
CA THR A 90 5.68 -22.82 6.60
C THR A 90 5.51 -21.56 5.75
N GLY A 91 4.67 -20.60 6.18
CA GLY A 91 4.29 -19.45 5.35
C GLY A 91 3.31 -19.84 4.24
N GLY A 92 3.34 -19.12 3.13
CA GLY A 92 2.46 -19.33 1.98
C GLY A 92 1.96 -18.03 1.36
N THR A 93 0.97 -18.15 0.47
CA THR A 93 0.36 -17.03 -0.24
C THR A 93 -1.05 -16.79 0.27
N VAL A 94 -1.39 -15.53 0.48
CA VAL A 94 -2.73 -15.08 0.89
C VAL A 94 -3.20 -13.92 0.01
N ALA A 95 -4.51 -13.89 -0.28
CA ALA A 95 -5.15 -12.77 -0.96
C ALA A 95 -5.85 -11.85 0.05
N PHE A 96 -5.67 -10.54 -0.12
CA PHE A 96 -6.37 -9.50 0.63
C PHE A 96 -7.37 -8.80 -0.28
N VAL A 97 -8.56 -8.54 0.27
CA VAL A 97 -9.68 -7.93 -0.48
C VAL A 97 -10.27 -6.71 0.23
N GLY A 98 -9.64 -6.25 1.31
CA GLY A 98 -10.06 -5.07 2.05
C GLY A 98 -11.22 -5.33 3.01
N LYS A 99 -11.32 -6.54 3.60
CA LYS A 99 -12.46 -6.93 4.45
C LYS A 99 -12.65 -6.04 5.69
N GLY A 100 -11.58 -5.50 6.25
CA GLY A 100 -11.64 -4.60 7.40
C GLY A 100 -11.44 -3.13 7.04
N PHE A 101 -11.47 -2.78 5.75
CA PHE A 101 -11.35 -1.40 5.29
C PHE A 101 -12.59 -0.57 5.66
N LYS A 102 -12.36 0.68 6.06
CA LYS A 102 -13.34 1.65 6.55
C LYS A 102 -13.48 2.80 5.54
N PRO A 103 -14.30 2.66 4.48
CA PRO A 103 -14.44 3.68 3.45
C PRO A 103 -14.95 5.03 4.00
N ALA A 104 -15.67 5.02 5.12
CA ALA A 104 -16.13 6.24 5.80
C ALA A 104 -14.98 7.12 6.34
N GLU A 105 -13.78 6.56 6.57
CA GLU A 105 -12.61 7.30 7.07
C GLU A 105 -11.82 7.99 5.94
N VAL A 106 -12.05 7.61 4.67
CA VAL A 106 -11.37 8.20 3.49
C VAL A 106 -11.54 9.71 3.42
N LYS A 107 -12.68 10.24 3.89
CA LYS A 107 -12.93 11.69 3.92
C LYS A 107 -11.96 12.48 4.81
N PHE A 108 -11.17 11.82 5.64
CA PHE A 108 -10.20 12.44 6.54
C PHE A 108 -8.76 12.42 6.00
N ILE A 109 -8.51 11.80 4.84
CA ILE A 109 -7.17 11.75 4.23
C ILE A 109 -7.03 12.71 3.05
N LYS A 110 -5.78 12.99 2.67
CA LYS A 110 -5.47 13.68 1.43
C LYS A 110 -5.79 12.77 0.23
N PRO A 111 -6.26 13.30 -0.90
CA PRO A 111 -6.42 12.51 -2.12
C PRO A 111 -5.09 11.82 -2.51
N GLY A 112 -5.16 10.52 -2.82
CA GLY A 112 -3.99 9.74 -3.23
C GLY A 112 -2.99 9.39 -2.12
N SER A 113 -3.25 9.71 -0.85
CA SER A 113 -2.35 9.35 0.26
C SER A 113 -2.65 7.98 0.90
N ALA A 114 -3.58 7.22 0.34
CA ALA A 114 -3.92 5.89 0.83
C ALA A 114 -2.73 4.94 0.63
N LYS A 115 -2.35 4.27 1.70
CA LYS A 115 -1.22 3.33 1.77
C LYS A 115 -1.57 2.11 2.58
N VAL A 116 -0.76 1.08 2.39
CA VAL A 116 -0.86 -0.19 3.09
C VAL A 116 0.47 -0.51 3.75
N LEU A 117 0.40 -0.94 5.00
CA LEU A 117 1.49 -1.58 5.73
C LEU A 117 1.16 -3.08 5.82
N VAL A 118 2.11 -3.93 5.43
CA VAL A 118 2.05 -5.38 5.64
C VAL A 118 3.13 -5.74 6.65
N ASN A 119 2.71 -6.27 7.79
CA ASN A 119 3.57 -6.74 8.85
C ASN A 119 3.34 -8.25 9.07
N VAL A 120 4.39 -8.99 9.38
CA VAL A 120 4.33 -10.45 9.53
C VAL A 120 5.01 -10.88 10.82
N PHE A 121 4.34 -11.68 11.63
CA PHE A 121 4.82 -12.14 12.93
C PHE A 121 4.25 -13.53 13.28
N SER A 122 4.79 -14.20 14.31
CA SER A 122 4.22 -15.46 14.78
C SER A 122 2.94 -15.24 15.60
N ALA A 123 2.00 -16.18 15.52
CA ALA A 123 0.66 -16.09 16.12
C ALA A 123 0.64 -16.19 17.65
N ARG A 124 1.77 -16.56 18.26
CA ARG A 124 1.95 -16.67 19.71
C ARG A 124 0.99 -17.70 20.34
N LEU A 125 0.78 -18.82 19.64
CA LEU A 125 -0.05 -19.94 20.10
C LEU A 125 0.70 -20.87 21.06
N GLY A 126 2.01 -21.04 20.85
CA GLY A 126 2.88 -21.92 21.62
C GLY A 126 4.02 -21.18 22.32
N ASN A 127 4.25 -19.91 21.99
CA ASN A 127 5.20 -19.02 22.67
C ASN A 127 4.56 -17.63 22.86
N GLU A 128 4.84 -16.96 23.98
CA GLU A 128 4.32 -15.60 24.22
C GLU A 128 5.01 -14.54 23.35
N ASP A 129 6.24 -14.84 22.90
CA ASP A 129 7.04 -13.94 22.10
C ASP A 129 6.86 -14.16 20.59
N ASN A 130 7.09 -13.09 19.83
CA ASN A 130 7.26 -13.23 18.40
C ASN A 130 8.53 -14.04 18.10
N LEU A 131 8.43 -15.03 17.22
CA LEU A 131 9.56 -15.88 16.82
C LEU A 131 10.22 -15.41 15.51
N LEU A 132 9.52 -14.59 14.72
CA LEU A 132 9.91 -14.28 13.35
C LEU A 132 10.51 -12.87 13.22
N ASP A 133 11.67 -12.78 12.58
CA ASP A 133 12.22 -11.53 12.05
C ASP A 133 11.86 -11.46 10.56
N CYS A 134 10.91 -10.60 10.21
CA CYS A 134 10.35 -10.50 8.87
C CYS A 134 10.67 -9.14 8.26
N GLY A 135 10.79 -9.12 6.93
CA GLY A 135 10.65 -7.88 6.18
C GLY A 135 9.27 -7.24 6.39
N LEU A 136 9.17 -5.96 6.02
CA LEU A 136 7.90 -5.24 5.97
C LEU A 136 7.66 -4.71 4.57
N PHE A 137 6.40 -4.46 4.23
CA PHE A 137 6.03 -3.67 3.08
C PHE A 137 5.24 -2.46 3.55
N GLU A 138 5.69 -1.26 3.20
CA GLU A 138 4.88 -0.04 3.30
C GLU A 138 4.88 0.63 1.93
N GLY A 139 3.70 0.87 1.38
CA GLY A 139 3.57 1.45 0.05
C GLY A 139 2.15 1.84 -0.29
N SER A 140 1.97 2.46 -1.44
CA SER A 140 0.66 2.80 -1.97
C SER A 140 -0.15 1.56 -2.34
N PHE A 141 -1.46 1.74 -2.47
CA PHE A 141 -2.36 0.72 -3.01
C PHE A 141 -1.96 0.25 -4.42
N ALA A 142 -1.50 1.18 -5.27
CA ALA A 142 -1.04 0.85 -6.62
C ALA A 142 0.19 -0.06 -6.61
N GLU A 143 1.16 0.21 -5.73
CA GLU A 143 2.37 -0.62 -5.60
C GLU A 143 2.02 -2.04 -5.11
N ALA A 144 1.12 -2.16 -4.13
CA ALA A 144 0.65 -3.46 -3.64
C ALA A 144 -0.10 -4.26 -4.72
N ALA A 145 -0.85 -3.59 -5.59
CA ALA A 145 -1.58 -4.24 -6.69
C ALA A 145 -0.71 -4.59 -7.90
N ALA A 146 0.42 -3.89 -8.09
CA ALA A 146 1.26 -4.07 -9.27
C ALA A 146 1.90 -5.47 -9.35
N LYS A 147 2.17 -6.09 -8.20
CA LYS A 147 2.71 -7.45 -8.09
C LYS A 147 2.47 -8.02 -6.69
N PRO A 148 2.56 -9.34 -6.50
CA PRO A 148 2.52 -9.93 -5.16
C PRO A 148 3.55 -9.28 -4.22
N VAL A 149 3.09 -8.88 -3.03
CA VAL A 149 3.95 -8.35 -1.96
C VAL A 149 4.73 -9.51 -1.36
N ALA A 150 6.04 -9.54 -1.55
CA ALA A 150 6.90 -10.59 -1.03
C ALA A 150 7.49 -10.20 0.33
N ILE A 151 7.24 -11.02 1.36
CA ILE A 151 7.79 -10.88 2.70
C ILE A 151 8.62 -12.11 3.04
N ALA A 152 9.93 -11.91 3.19
CA ALA A 152 10.83 -12.95 3.67
C ALA A 152 10.95 -12.86 5.19
N CYS A 153 10.87 -14.01 5.84
CA CYS A 153 10.97 -14.17 7.29
C CYS A 153 12.08 -15.16 7.65
N LYS A 154 12.81 -14.83 8.71
CA LYS A 154 13.78 -15.72 9.36
C LYS A 154 13.45 -15.85 10.85
N LEU A 155 14.15 -16.72 11.56
CA LEU A 155 14.01 -16.79 13.01
C LEU A 155 14.71 -15.56 13.62
N ILE A 156 14.14 -14.96 14.66
CA ILE A 156 14.85 -13.96 15.44
C ILE A 156 16.17 -14.57 15.97
N GLY A 157 17.28 -13.89 15.70
CA GLY A 157 18.62 -14.37 16.06
C GLY A 157 19.26 -15.33 15.05
N GLU A 158 18.60 -15.63 13.94
CA GLU A 158 19.23 -16.30 12.80
C GLU A 158 20.20 -15.33 12.08
N PRO A 159 21.46 -15.73 11.79
CA PRO A 159 22.41 -14.90 11.06
C PRO A 159 21.89 -14.54 9.67
#